data_AF-A0A817SHC7-F1
#
_entry.id   AF-A0A817SHC7-F1
#
_cell.length_a   1.000
_cell.length_b   1.000
_cell.length_c   1.000
_cell.angle_alpha   90.00
_cell.angle_beta   90.00
_cell.angle_gamma   90.00
#
_symmetry.space_group_name_H-M   'P 1'
#
loop_
_entity.id
_entity.type
_entity.pdbx_description
1 polymer ?
#
loop_
_entity_poly.entity_id
_entity_poly.type
_entity_poly.pdbx_seq_one_letter_code
_entity_poly.pdbx_strand_id
1 'polypeptide(L)'
;YLGTERGRCHIYSVSSTMERMHVITNKFPDGIFMNVRIVYVSDSMHSIEYDFFVRISQAFPLLKHLTVLSTVNQQKSTNELDGHEQTFSIIEYSHLMTLDLISSHIDYAKQYLLKTSLPRLSTLARFVPDQNKEVYTI
;
A
#
# COMPACT_ATOMS: atom_id res chain seq x y z
N TYR A 1 10.11 26.78 -36.65
CA TYR A 1 9.17 25.90 -35.92
C TYR A 1 9.94 25.26 -34.76
N LEU A 2 9.71 25.72 -33.54
CA LEU A 2 10.39 25.26 -32.32
C LEU A 2 9.34 24.85 -31.29
N GLY A 3 9.53 23.67 -30.68
CA GLY A 3 9.17 23.42 -29.29
C GLY A 3 7.84 22.72 -29.02
N THR A 4 7.91 21.47 -28.56
CA THR A 4 7.49 21.06 -27.20
C THR A 4 7.68 19.55 -27.03
N GLU A 5 8.94 19.10 -26.93
CA GLU A 5 9.20 17.82 -26.26
C GLU A 5 8.87 18.01 -24.77
N ARG A 6 7.72 17.48 -24.36
CA ARG A 6 7.38 17.38 -22.94
C ARG A 6 8.46 16.54 -22.27
N GLY A 7 9.31 17.19 -21.47
CA GLY A 7 10.46 16.57 -20.82
C GLY A 7 10.04 15.31 -20.07
N ARG A 8 10.51 14.16 -20.55
CA ARG A 8 10.53 12.93 -19.76
C ARG A 8 11.54 13.16 -18.64
N CYS A 9 11.05 13.43 -17.44
CA CYS A 9 11.90 13.51 -16.26
C CYS A 9 12.36 12.08 -15.92
N HIS A 10 13.54 11.73 -16.41
CA HIS A 10 14.24 10.50 -16.08
C HIS A 10 14.89 10.66 -14.71
N ILE A 11 14.13 10.41 -13.64
CA ILE A 11 14.64 10.37 -12.26
C ILE A 11 15.46 9.07 -12.09
N TYR A 12 16.64 9.00 -12.71
CA TYR A 12 17.56 7.85 -12.55
C TYR A 12 18.68 8.12 -11.53
N SER A 13 18.71 9.29 -10.90
CA SER A 13 19.78 9.69 -9.97
C SER A 13 19.36 9.75 -8.49
N VAL A 14 18.08 9.50 -8.17
CA VAL A 14 17.56 9.61 -6.78
C VAL A 14 17.18 8.24 -6.18
N SER A 15 17.03 7.19 -6.99
CA SER A 15 16.52 5.87 -6.52
C SER A 15 17.48 5.09 -5.61
N SER A 16 18.78 5.38 -5.63
CA SER A 16 19.77 4.66 -4.81
C SER A 16 19.86 5.15 -3.35
N THR A 17 19.36 6.34 -3.04
CA THR A 17 19.40 6.92 -1.68
C THR A 17 18.04 7.30 -1.14
N MET A 18 16.99 7.22 -1.97
CA MET A 18 15.63 7.55 -1.58
C MET A 18 15.06 6.54 -0.58
N GLU A 19 14.96 6.98 0.67
CA GLU A 19 14.40 6.21 1.78
C GLU A 19 12.87 6.30 1.85
N ARG A 20 12.28 7.38 1.34
CA ARG A 20 10.85 7.68 1.48
C ARG A 20 10.21 7.89 0.11
N MET A 21 9.05 7.28 -0.11
CA MET A 21 8.21 7.53 -1.28
C MET A 21 6.84 8.03 -0.83
N HIS A 22 6.54 9.28 -1.17
CA HIS A 22 5.30 9.95 -0.78
C HIS A 22 4.29 9.94 -1.92
N VAL A 23 3.02 9.70 -1.56
CA VAL A 23 1.84 9.85 -2.41
C VAL A 23 1.96 9.02 -3.70
N ILE A 24 2.08 7.70 -3.52
CA ILE A 24 1.88 6.77 -4.62
C ILE A 24 0.39 6.43 -4.77
N THR A 25 -0.05 6.37 -6.01
CA THR A 25 -1.41 5.94 -6.39
C THR A 25 -1.36 4.50 -6.91
N ASN A 26 -2.51 3.93 -7.28
CA ASN A 26 -2.56 2.61 -7.91
C ASN A 26 -1.80 2.52 -9.26
N LYS A 27 -1.25 3.63 -9.76
CA LYS A 27 -0.52 3.75 -11.03
C LYS A 27 0.98 4.01 -10.86
N PHE A 28 1.56 3.69 -9.70
CA PHE A 28 2.99 3.87 -9.50
C PHE A 28 3.79 3.00 -10.50
N PRO A 29 4.97 3.47 -10.95
CA PRO A 29 5.73 2.78 -11.99
C PRO A 29 6.24 1.44 -11.48
N ASP A 30 6.15 0.41 -12.34
CA ASP A 30 6.76 -0.89 -12.08
C ASP A 30 8.28 -0.74 -11.90
N GLY A 31 8.81 -1.31 -10.83
CA GLY A 31 10.22 -1.22 -10.49
C GLY A 31 10.51 -1.72 -9.07
N ILE A 32 11.78 -1.98 -8.78
CA ILE A 32 12.22 -2.39 -7.45
C ILE A 32 12.97 -1.23 -6.80
N PHE A 33 12.46 -0.77 -5.67
CA PHE A 33 12.97 0.35 -4.90
C PHE A 33 13.68 -0.16 -3.64
N MET A 34 14.87 -0.75 -3.84
CA MET A 34 15.66 -1.41 -2.78
C MET A 34 15.98 -0.51 -1.58
N ASN A 35 15.97 0.82 -1.72
CA ASN A 35 16.34 1.75 -0.65
C ASN A 35 15.16 2.40 0.06
N VAL A 36 13.95 2.24 -0.48
CA VAL A 36 12.74 2.79 0.13
C VAL A 36 12.37 1.94 1.35
N ARG A 37 12.08 2.62 2.45
CA ARG A 37 11.68 2.06 3.75
C ARG A 37 10.33 2.56 4.19
N ILE A 38 9.89 3.70 3.67
CA ILE A 38 8.66 4.37 4.07
C ILE A 38 7.86 4.70 2.81
N VAL A 39 6.62 4.22 2.76
CA VAL A 39 5.70 4.44 1.65
C VAL A 39 4.39 5.02 2.16
N TYR A 40 3.96 6.11 1.51
CA TYR A 40 2.64 6.71 1.72
C TYR A 40 1.80 6.54 0.47
N VAL A 41 0.71 5.80 0.61
CA VAL A 41 -0.28 5.54 -0.44
C VAL A 41 -1.47 6.46 -0.21
N SER A 42 -1.91 7.14 -1.27
CA SER A 42 -3.20 7.84 -1.28
C SER A 42 -3.81 7.75 -2.66
N ASP A 43 -4.97 7.11 -2.77
CA ASP A 43 -5.78 7.10 -3.98
C ASP A 43 -7.20 7.54 -3.61
N SER A 44 -7.53 8.76 -4.00
CA SER A 44 -8.85 9.35 -3.74
C SER A 44 -9.87 9.03 -4.84
N MET A 45 -9.43 8.36 -5.91
CA MET A 45 -10.23 8.16 -7.13
C MET A 45 -10.55 6.68 -7.38
N HIS A 46 -9.72 5.76 -6.90
CA HIS A 46 -9.87 4.32 -7.12
C HIS A 46 -9.81 3.54 -5.80
N SER A 47 -10.58 2.45 -5.73
CA SER A 47 -10.47 1.48 -4.64
C SER A 47 -9.11 0.77 -4.68
N ILE A 48 -8.56 0.50 -3.49
CA ILE A 48 -7.29 -0.22 -3.36
C ILE A 48 -7.56 -1.73 -3.42
N GLU A 49 -7.17 -2.35 -4.53
CA GLU A 49 -7.40 -3.78 -4.73
C GLU A 49 -6.32 -4.65 -4.05
N TYR A 50 -6.58 -5.94 -3.89
CA TYR A 50 -5.61 -6.87 -3.31
C TYR A 50 -4.28 -6.89 -4.09
N ASP A 51 -4.35 -6.86 -5.42
CA ASP A 51 -3.18 -6.87 -6.31
C ASP A 51 -2.30 -5.64 -6.11
N PHE A 52 -2.86 -4.53 -5.60
CA PHE A 52 -2.06 -3.38 -5.21
C PHE A 52 -1.07 -3.75 -4.11
N PHE A 53 -1.51 -4.48 -3.08
CA PHE A 53 -0.63 -4.91 -2.00
C PHE A 53 0.41 -5.93 -2.47
N VAL A 54 0.10 -6.75 -3.48
CA VAL A 54 1.09 -7.63 -4.11
C VAL A 54 2.18 -6.80 -4.80
N ARG A 55 1.78 -5.76 -5.55
CA ARG A 55 2.75 -4.87 -6.21
C ARG A 55 3.60 -4.10 -5.19
N ILE A 56 3.04 -3.67 -4.07
CA ILE A 56 3.80 -2.99 -3.02
C ILE A 56 4.86 -3.92 -2.41
N SER A 57 4.53 -5.16 -2.08
CA SER A 57 5.52 -6.08 -1.49
C SER A 57 6.67 -6.39 -2.45
N GLN A 58 6.37 -6.50 -3.75
CA GLN A 58 7.37 -6.74 -4.79
C GLN A 58 8.25 -5.51 -5.07
N ALA A 59 7.65 -4.32 -5.13
CA ALA A 59 8.36 -3.09 -5.44
C ALA A 59 9.20 -2.58 -4.26
N PHE A 60 8.80 -2.86 -3.02
CA PHE A 60 9.43 -2.34 -1.80
C PHE A 60 9.86 -3.47 -0.86
N PRO A 61 10.85 -4.30 -1.22
CA PRO A 61 11.18 -5.51 -0.47
C PRO A 61 11.69 -5.24 0.95
N LEU A 62 12.18 -4.04 1.24
CA LEU A 62 12.70 -3.63 2.55
C LEU A 62 11.78 -2.63 3.27
N LEU A 63 10.50 -2.59 2.90
CA LEU A 63 9.51 -1.68 3.47
C LEU A 63 9.38 -1.88 4.99
N LYS A 64 9.49 -0.79 5.75
CA LYS A 64 9.32 -0.77 7.21
C LYS A 64 8.04 -0.08 7.65
N HIS A 65 7.62 0.95 6.92
CA HIS A 65 6.44 1.74 7.27
C HIS A 65 5.56 1.89 6.02
N LEU A 66 4.32 1.44 6.13
CA LEU A 66 3.30 1.60 5.10
C LEU A 66 2.14 2.40 5.69
N THR A 67 1.86 3.55 5.08
CA THR A 67 0.64 4.31 5.36
C THR A 67 -0.27 4.23 4.15
N VAL A 68 -1.50 3.79 4.36
CA VAL A 68 -2.54 3.71 3.33
C VAL A 68 -3.66 4.65 3.73
N LEU A 69 -3.87 5.67 2.91
CA LEU A 69 -5.01 6.56 3.00
C LEU A 69 -5.96 6.24 1.84
N SER A 70 -7.09 5.63 2.14
CA SER A 70 -8.17 5.42 1.18
C SER A 70 -9.41 6.12 1.67
N THR A 71 -10.03 6.95 0.83
CA THR A 71 -11.33 7.58 1.13
C THR A 71 -12.47 6.95 0.34
N VAL A 72 -12.15 5.99 -0.55
CA VAL A 72 -13.09 5.33 -1.44
C VAL A 72 -13.44 3.98 -0.84
N ASN A 73 -14.74 3.72 -0.66
CA ASN A 73 -15.22 2.41 -0.21
C ASN A 73 -14.70 1.32 -1.15
N GLN A 74 -14.27 0.21 -0.58
CA GLN A 74 -13.86 -0.92 -1.39
C GLN A 74 -15.08 -1.37 -2.20
N GLN A 75 -14.96 -1.37 -3.54
CA GLN A 75 -15.91 -2.13 -4.33
C GLN A 75 -15.68 -3.58 -3.94
N LYS A 76 -16.73 -4.26 -3.43
CA LYS A 76 -16.66 -5.70 -3.17
C LYS A 76 -16.04 -6.33 -4.39
N SER A 77 -14.88 -6.94 -4.21
CA SER A 77 -14.27 -7.72 -5.28
C SER A 77 -15.34 -8.69 -5.74
N THR A 78 -15.67 -8.67 -7.03
CA THR A 78 -16.63 -9.59 -7.66
C THR A 78 -16.29 -11.06 -7.42
N ASN A 79 -15.11 -11.36 -6.86
CA ASN A 79 -14.64 -12.68 -6.48
C ASN A 79 -15.22 -13.20 -5.14
N GLU A 80 -15.95 -12.39 -4.35
CA GLU A 80 -16.65 -12.88 -3.15
C GLU A 80 -18.02 -13.51 -3.46
N LEU A 81 -18.52 -13.40 -4.70
CA LEU A 81 -19.82 -13.92 -5.12
C LEU A 81 -19.78 -15.39 -5.58
N ASP A 82 -18.60 -15.92 -5.89
CA ASP A 82 -18.42 -17.34 -6.15
C ASP A 82 -17.73 -17.98 -4.96
N GLY A 83 -18.44 -18.89 -4.27
CA GLY A 83 -18.02 -19.60 -3.06
C GLY A 83 -16.78 -20.51 -3.19
N HIS A 84 -15.88 -20.20 -4.12
CA HIS A 84 -14.53 -20.70 -4.13
C HIS A 84 -13.67 -19.76 -3.29
N GLU A 85 -13.24 -20.25 -2.12
CA GLU A 85 -12.10 -19.67 -1.42
C GLU A 85 -10.89 -19.65 -2.36
N GLN A 86 -10.71 -18.54 -3.09
CA GLN A 86 -9.51 -18.32 -3.87
C GLN A 86 -8.34 -18.46 -2.89
N THR A 87 -7.47 -19.41 -3.17
CA THR A 87 -6.23 -19.65 -2.43
C THR A 87 -5.31 -18.46 -2.72
N PHE A 88 -5.56 -17.35 -2.03
CA PHE A 88 -4.71 -16.17 -2.12
C PHE A 88 -3.33 -16.57 -1.57
N SER A 89 -2.29 -16.42 -2.38
CA SER A 89 -0.93 -16.58 -1.90
C SER A 89 -0.68 -15.54 -0.82
N ILE A 90 -0.27 -15.97 0.38
CA ILE A 90 -0.02 -15.05 1.49
C ILE A 90 1.09 -14.08 1.09
N ILE A 91 0.79 -12.78 1.09
CA ILE A 91 1.79 -11.76 0.76
C ILE A 91 2.68 -11.56 1.98
N GLU A 92 3.97 -11.82 1.86
CA GLU A 92 4.89 -11.57 2.97
C GLU A 92 5.47 -10.15 2.92
N TYR A 93 5.39 -9.46 4.05
CA TYR A 93 6.11 -8.21 4.31
C TYR A 93 7.13 -8.43 5.42
N SER A 94 8.27 -9.04 5.07
CA SER A 94 9.27 -9.52 6.04
C SER A 94 9.89 -8.41 6.92
N HIS A 95 9.79 -7.15 6.49
CA HIS A 95 10.40 -6.00 7.17
C HIS A 95 9.41 -4.97 7.70
N LEU A 96 8.10 -5.15 7.44
CA LEU A 96 7.10 -4.16 7.81
C LEU A 96 6.91 -4.14 9.32
N MET A 97 7.20 -2.99 9.92
CA MET A 97 7.12 -2.75 11.37
C MET A 97 5.89 -1.91 11.71
N THR A 98 5.51 -1.00 10.82
CA THR A 98 4.35 -0.12 11.01
C THR A 98 3.43 -0.18 9.82
N LEU A 99 2.16 -0.48 10.10
CA LEU A 99 1.05 -0.33 9.17
C LEU A 99 0.10 0.75 9.70
N ASP A 100 -0.21 1.75 8.89
CA ASP A 100 -1.17 2.81 9.21
C ASP A 100 -2.28 2.83 8.16
N LEU A 101 -3.52 2.55 8.56
CA LEU A 101 -4.67 2.44 7.66
C LEU A 101 -5.65 3.60 7.90
N ILE A 102 -5.29 4.78 7.42
CA ILE A 102 -6.04 6.01 7.64
C ILE A 102 -7.29 6.03 6.74
N SER A 103 -8.45 6.34 7.33
CA SER A 103 -9.75 6.48 6.64
C SER A 103 -10.21 5.27 5.83
N SER A 104 -9.48 4.15 5.93
CA SER A 104 -9.75 2.96 5.14
C SER A 104 -10.94 2.22 5.76
N HIS A 105 -11.95 1.91 4.95
CA HIS A 105 -13.06 1.02 5.35
C HIS A 105 -12.52 -0.26 5.99
N ILE A 106 -13.21 -0.83 6.99
CA ILE A 106 -12.75 -2.00 7.76
C ILE A 106 -12.38 -3.20 6.89
N ASP A 107 -12.99 -3.27 5.70
CA ASP A 107 -12.74 -4.34 4.73
C ASP A 107 -11.33 -4.31 4.17
N TYR A 108 -10.71 -3.13 4.02
CA TYR A 108 -9.29 -3.03 3.65
C TYR A 108 -8.38 -3.57 4.74
N ALA A 109 -8.68 -3.27 6.01
CA ALA A 109 -7.93 -3.81 7.14
C ALA A 109 -8.05 -5.34 7.21
N LYS A 110 -9.26 -5.89 7.03
CA LYS A 110 -9.50 -7.33 6.98
C LYS A 110 -8.76 -7.98 5.83
N GLN A 111 -8.87 -7.43 4.62
CA GLN A 111 -8.23 -8.00 3.44
C GLN A 111 -6.71 -7.99 3.59
N TYR A 112 -6.14 -6.91 4.12
CA TYR A 112 -4.70 -6.83 4.34
C TYR A 112 -4.26 -7.82 5.44
N LEU A 113 -4.86 -7.77 6.62
CA LEU A 113 -4.45 -8.59 7.76
C LEU A 113 -4.68 -10.09 7.55
N LEU A 114 -5.71 -10.49 6.79
CA LEU A 114 -5.99 -11.91 6.54
C LEU A 114 -5.18 -12.50 5.39
N LYS A 115 -4.67 -11.67 4.47
CA LYS A 115 -3.96 -12.14 3.26
C LYS A 115 -2.48 -11.76 3.25
N THR A 116 -1.96 -11.18 4.33
CA THR A 116 -0.55 -10.79 4.46
C THR A 116 0.09 -11.45 5.68
N SER A 117 1.34 -11.87 5.55
CA SER A 117 2.21 -12.28 6.64
C SER A 117 3.08 -11.10 7.04
N LEU A 118 2.93 -10.66 8.30
CA LEU A 118 3.58 -9.46 8.83
C LEU A 118 4.47 -9.80 10.05
N PRO A 119 5.54 -10.60 9.86
CA PRO A 119 6.30 -11.22 10.96
C PRO A 119 7.02 -10.23 11.88
N ARG A 120 7.18 -8.97 11.45
CA ARG A 120 7.85 -7.91 12.21
C ARG A 120 6.93 -6.75 12.59
N LEU A 121 5.62 -6.90 12.40
CA LEU A 121 4.67 -5.86 12.73
C LEU A 121 4.69 -5.62 14.24
N SER A 122 5.16 -4.44 14.63
CA SER A 122 5.16 -3.99 16.03
C SER A 122 4.10 -2.94 16.28
N THR A 123 3.55 -2.34 15.23
CA THR A 123 2.62 -1.21 15.36
C THR A 123 1.58 -1.25 14.25
N LEU A 124 0.32 -1.42 14.63
CA LEU A 124 -0.82 -1.16 13.77
C LEU A 124 -1.43 0.17 14.21
N ALA A 125 -1.13 1.24 13.47
CA ALA A 125 -1.66 2.55 13.75
C ALA A 125 -3.02 2.74 13.07
N ARG A 126 -3.98 3.18 13.89
CA ARG A 126 -5.16 3.97 13.54
C ARG A 126 -6.07 3.42 12.43
N PHE A 127 -7.04 2.60 12.82
CA PHE A 127 -8.35 2.54 12.19
C PHE A 127 -9.18 3.73 12.74
N VAL A 128 -9.45 4.78 11.96
CA VAL A 128 -10.49 5.78 12.31
C VAL A 128 -11.74 5.42 11.51
N PRO A 129 -12.65 4.60 12.04
CA PRO A 129 -14.04 4.81 11.67
C PRO A 129 -14.39 6.19 12.24
N ASP A 130 -15.04 7.02 11.44
CA ASP A 130 -15.43 8.37 11.82
C ASP A 130 -15.91 8.41 13.30
N GLN A 131 -15.28 9.27 14.11
CA GLN A 131 -15.48 9.48 15.55
C GLN A 131 -14.96 8.37 16.52
N ASN A 132 -13.67 8.46 16.89
CA ASN A 132 -13.06 8.15 18.21
C ASN A 132 -11.71 7.42 18.09
N LYS A 133 -10.72 7.94 18.84
CA LYS A 133 -9.32 7.52 18.81
C LYS A 133 -9.12 6.30 19.71
N GLU A 134 -8.83 5.13 19.14
CA GLU A 134 -8.22 4.02 19.87
C GLU A 134 -6.96 3.54 19.14
N VAL A 135 -5.85 3.49 19.88
CA VAL A 135 -4.56 2.98 19.42
C VAL A 135 -4.38 1.60 20.03
N TYR A 136 -4.33 0.57 19.19
CA TYR A 136 -4.05 -0.80 19.62
C TYR A 136 -2.57 -1.09 19.43
N THR A 137 -1.88 -1.43 20.52
CA THR A 137 -0.52 -1.99 20.47
C THR A 137 -0.68 -3.51 20.49
N ILE A 138 -0.09 -4.20 19.52
CA ILE A 138 -0.14 -5.67 19.38
C ILE A 138 0.97 -6.30 20.22
#